data_AF-A0A4Q1QV74-F1
#
_entry.id   AF-A0A4Q1QV74-F1
#
_cell.length_a   1.000
_cell.length_b   1.000
_cell.length_c   1.000
_cell.angle_alpha   90.00
_cell.angle_beta   90.00
_cell.angle_gamma   90.00
#
_symmetry.space_group_name_H-M   'P 1'
#
loop_
_entity.id
_entity.type
_entity.pdbx_description
1 polymer ?
#
loop_
_entity_poly.entity_id
_entity_poly.type
_entity_poly.pdbx_seq_one_letter_code
_entity_poly.pdbx_strand_id
1 'polypeptide(L)'
;MARGVQLRTELGGTSDNVGTIVVCTFRIEVQDATGVSVGVVPVEMRGRSFEGSVGDGDRVRATGKVKRGTLRVKELLNLTTGAEVSAKTTPVAVGVIAVLIFIGFVIFIIVMASQGSEW
;
A
#
# COMPACT_ATOMS: atom_id res chain seq x y z
N MET A 1 -20.49 8.08 2.37
CA MET A 1 -20.26 7.65 0.97
C MET A 1 -18.94 8.22 0.48
N ALA A 2 -18.25 7.52 -0.41
CA ALA A 2 -17.02 7.99 -1.03
C ALA A 2 -17.31 9.10 -2.06
N ARG A 3 -16.46 10.12 -2.09
CA ARG A 3 -16.52 11.23 -3.05
C ARG A 3 -15.13 11.71 -3.45
N GLY A 4 -15.00 12.09 -4.72
CA GLY A 4 -13.77 12.61 -5.29
C GLY A 4 -12.66 11.57 -5.31
N VAL A 5 -13.00 10.33 -5.69
CA VAL A 5 -12.01 9.25 -5.81
C VAL A 5 -10.98 9.60 -6.89
N GLN A 6 -9.73 9.67 -6.48
CA GLN A 6 -8.60 9.96 -7.35
C GLN A 6 -7.47 8.98 -7.09
N LEU A 7 -6.99 8.34 -8.16
CA LEU A 7 -5.73 7.61 -8.16
C LEU A 7 -4.64 8.46 -8.77
N ARG A 8 -3.47 8.46 -8.14
CA ARG A 8 -2.25 9.04 -8.68
C ARG A 8 -1.06 8.14 -8.41
N THR A 9 -0.08 8.23 -9.27
CA THR A 9 1.18 7.49 -9.13
C THR A 9 2.25 8.45 -8.65
N GLU A 10 2.88 8.12 -7.52
CA GLU A 10 4.00 8.85 -6.93
C GLU A 10 5.28 8.02 -7.03
N LEU A 11 6.40 8.65 -7.36
CA LEU A 11 7.71 8.06 -7.11
C LEU A 11 7.99 8.17 -5.61
N GLY A 12 8.18 7.04 -4.95
CA GLY A 12 8.41 7.01 -3.51
C GLY A 12 9.49 6.00 -3.14
N GLY A 13 10.46 6.49 -2.39
CA GLY A 13 11.66 5.78 -1.98
C GLY A 13 12.51 6.64 -1.07
N THR A 14 13.19 6.03 -0.10
CA THR A 14 14.40 6.61 0.49
C THR A 14 15.54 6.39 -0.52
N SER A 15 16.59 7.22 -0.48
CA SER A 15 17.70 7.33 -1.46
C SER A 15 18.24 6.06 -2.13
N ASP A 16 18.04 4.86 -1.55
CA ASP A 16 18.53 3.58 -2.07
C ASP A 16 17.45 2.68 -2.72
N ASN A 17 16.17 3.04 -2.69
CA ASN A 17 15.08 2.23 -3.28
C ASN A 17 13.99 3.12 -3.92
N VAL A 18 14.21 3.54 -5.17
CA VAL A 18 13.19 4.24 -5.96
C VAL A 18 12.12 3.24 -6.39
N GLY A 19 10.94 3.33 -5.78
CA GLY A 19 9.78 2.53 -6.15
C GLY A 19 8.62 3.40 -6.63
N THR A 20 7.76 2.82 -7.47
CA THR A 20 6.49 3.44 -7.83
C THR A 20 5.43 3.08 -6.79
N ILE A 21 4.77 4.08 -6.23
CA ILE A 21 3.67 3.91 -5.27
C ILE A 21 2.41 4.51 -5.88
N VAL A 22 1.31 3.76 -5.84
CA VAL A 22 -0.01 4.28 -6.20
C VAL A 22 -0.68 4.80 -4.93
N VAL A 23 -1.22 6.01 -5.02
CA VAL A 23 -1.93 6.68 -3.94
C VAL A 23 -3.38 6.89 -4.39
N CYS A 24 -4.31 6.34 -3.63
CA CYS A 24 -5.74 6.57 -3.80
C CYS A 24 -6.21 7.53 -2.71
N THR A 25 -6.83 8.64 -3.11
CA THR A 25 -7.38 9.64 -2.20
C THR A 25 -8.84 9.88 -2.50
N PHE A 26 -9.64 9.99 -1.45
CA PHE A 26 -11.06 10.32 -1.55
C PHE A 26 -11.55 10.89 -0.23
N ARG A 27 -12.79 11.36 -0.20
CA ARG A 27 -13.45 11.85 1.01
C ARG A 27 -14.63 10.94 1.34
N ILE A 28 -14.80 10.60 2.62
CA ILE A 28 -15.97 9.88 3.11
C ILE A 28 -16.92 10.87 3.76
N GLU A 29 -18.12 10.99 3.21
CA GLU A 29 -19.24 11.59 3.92
C GLU A 29 -19.73 10.64 5.01
N VAL A 30 -19.68 11.10 6.25
CA VAL A 30 -20.18 10.38 7.41
C VAL A 30 -21.64 10.75 7.59
N GLN A 31 -22.51 9.75 7.59
CA GLN A 31 -23.94 9.93 7.89
C GLN A 31 -24.22 9.40 9.29
N ASP A 32 -25.08 10.09 10.03
CA ASP A 32 -25.60 9.58 11.30
C ASP A 32 -26.70 8.52 11.07
N ALA A 33 -27.25 7.99 12.16
CA ALA A 33 -28.32 6.99 12.12
C ALA A 33 -29.63 7.50 11.46
N THR A 34 -29.81 8.82 11.36
CA THR A 34 -30.95 9.47 10.71
C THR A 34 -30.70 9.76 9.22
N GLY A 35 -29.49 9.46 8.72
CA GLY A 35 -29.08 9.70 7.34
C GLY A 35 -28.56 11.11 7.08
N VAL A 36 -28.43 11.94 8.11
CA VAL A 36 -27.92 13.30 7.98
C VAL A 36 -26.40 13.26 7.87
N SER A 37 -25.85 14.00 6.91
CA SER A 37 -24.40 14.15 6.75
C SER A 37 -23.84 14.97 7.91
N VAL A 38 -23.03 14.33 8.76
CA VAL A 38 -22.46 14.93 9.98
C VAL A 38 -21.00 15.35 9.82
N GLY A 39 -20.38 15.02 8.68
CA GLY A 39 -19.02 15.45 8.41
C GLY A 39 -18.38 14.76 7.21
N VAL A 40 -17.16 15.20 6.90
CA VAL A 40 -16.37 14.66 5.80
C VAL A 40 -14.98 14.30 6.31
N VAL A 41 -14.58 13.05 6.09
CA VAL A 41 -13.27 12.54 6.50
C VAL A 41 -12.42 12.28 5.26
N PRO A 42 -11.27 12.96 5.08
CA PRO A 42 -10.36 12.65 3.99
C PRO A 42 -9.64 11.32 4.26
N VAL A 43 -9.57 10.49 3.22
CA VAL A 43 -8.97 9.17 3.24
C VAL A 43 -7.82 9.10 2.23
N GLU A 44 -6.73 8.47 2.65
CA GLU A 44 -5.58 8.18 1.81
C GLU A 44 -5.21 6.70 1.96
N MET A 45 -5.16 6.00 0.84
CA MET A 45 -4.60 4.66 0.75
C MET A 45 -3.33 4.70 -0.09
N ARG A 46 -2.31 3.94 0.32
CA ARG A 46 -1.01 3.90 -0.35
C ARG A 46 -0.53 2.46 -0.47
N GLY A 47 -0.20 2.06 -1.69
CA GLY A 47 0.33 0.72 -1.99
C GLY A 47 1.06 0.71 -3.33
N ARG A 48 1.79 -0.35 -3.64
CA ARG A 48 2.37 -0.55 -4.98
C ARG A 48 1.29 -0.94 -6.00
N SER A 49 0.26 -1.61 -5.52
CA SER A 49 -0.93 -1.97 -6.27
C SER A 49 -2.14 -2.01 -5.33
N PHE A 50 -3.32 -1.98 -5.93
CA PHE A 50 -4.60 -2.11 -5.25
C PHE A 50 -5.30 -3.37 -5.75
N GLU A 51 -5.96 -4.07 -4.84
CA GLU A 51 -6.91 -5.12 -5.15
C GLU A 51 -8.31 -4.62 -4.80
N GLY A 52 -9.31 -4.91 -5.64
CA GLY A 52 -10.66 -4.34 -5.54
C GLY A 52 -10.77 -2.93 -6.15
N SER A 53 -11.96 -2.33 -6.02
CA SER A 53 -12.22 -0.97 -6.50
C SER A 53 -13.22 -0.23 -5.59
N VAL A 54 -13.05 1.09 -5.54
CA VAL A 54 -13.97 2.02 -4.89
C VAL A 54 -14.30 3.12 -5.89
N GLY A 55 -15.58 3.41 -6.06
CA GLY A 55 -16.09 4.48 -6.91
C GLY A 55 -16.70 5.61 -6.10
N ASP A 56 -16.95 6.73 -6.78
CA ASP A 56 -17.77 7.80 -6.23
C ASP A 56 -19.20 7.31 -5.97
N GLY A 57 -19.75 7.69 -4.82
CA GLY A 57 -21.08 7.26 -4.37
C GLY A 57 -21.08 5.97 -3.56
N ASP A 58 -19.97 5.21 -3.53
CA ASP A 58 -19.92 3.96 -2.79
C ASP A 58 -20.05 4.16 -1.28
N ARG A 59 -20.81 3.27 -0.64
CA ARG A 59 -20.84 3.16 0.81
C ARG A 59 -19.60 2.37 1.21
N VAL A 60 -18.81 2.94 2.10
CA VAL A 60 -17.52 2.36 2.46
C VAL A 60 -17.36 2.33 3.97
N ARG A 61 -16.72 1.26 4.46
CA ARG A 61 -16.23 1.16 5.83
C ARG A 61 -14.72 1.11 5.78
N ALA A 62 -14.08 2.11 6.38
CA ALA A 62 -12.63 2.24 6.39
C ALA A 62 -12.12 2.29 7.83
N THR A 63 -11.09 1.50 8.13
CA THR A 63 -10.44 1.48 9.43
C THR A 63 -8.96 1.80 9.23
N GLY A 64 -8.42 2.70 10.05
CA GLY A 64 -7.08 3.19 9.82
C GLY A 64 -6.54 4.09 10.91
N LYS A 65 -5.40 4.70 10.63
CA LYS A 65 -4.73 5.63 11.54
C LYS A 65 -4.85 7.04 10.99
N VAL A 66 -5.33 7.98 11.80
CA VAL A 66 -5.32 9.40 11.43
C VAL A 66 -3.88 9.91 11.50
N LYS A 67 -3.40 10.54 10.44
CA LYS A 67 -2.09 11.19 10.38
C LYS A 67 -2.22 12.51 9.64
N ARG A 68 -1.83 13.61 10.29
CA ARG A 68 -1.90 14.98 9.71
C ARG A 68 -3.30 15.33 9.18
N GLY A 69 -4.36 14.93 9.89
CA GLY A 69 -5.74 15.20 9.50
C GLY A 69 -6.33 14.29 8.42
N THR A 70 -5.54 13.33 7.90
CA THR A 70 -6.00 12.35 6.89
C THR A 70 -6.07 10.96 7.49
N LEU A 71 -7.17 10.24 7.26
CA LEU A 71 -7.31 8.85 7.65
C LEU A 71 -6.53 7.97 6.68
N ARG A 72 -5.42 7.40 7.15
CA ARG A 72 -4.61 6.45 6.37
C ARG A 72 -5.12 5.04 6.56
N VAL A 73 -5.48 4.43 5.43
CA VAL A 73 -6.17 3.16 5.38
C VAL A 73 -5.37 2.20 4.52
N LYS A 74 -5.23 0.95 4.99
CA LYS A 74 -4.62 -0.14 4.21
C LYS A 74 -5.68 -1.00 3.52
N GLU A 75 -6.79 -1.21 4.22
CA GLU A 75 -7.91 -2.05 3.80
C GLU A 75 -9.21 -1.31 4.05
N LEU A 76 -10.11 -1.38 3.07
CA LEU A 76 -11.42 -0.74 3.09
C LEU A 76 -12.44 -1.77 2.61
N LEU A 77 -13.64 -1.77 3.19
CA LEU A 77 -14.74 -2.58 2.71
C LEU A 77 -15.74 -1.71 1.96
N ASN A 78 -16.02 -2.08 0.72
CA ASN A 78 -17.10 -1.49 -0.07
C ASN A 78 -18.42 -2.15 0.32
N LEU A 79 -19.25 -1.43 1.07
CA LEU A 79 -20.56 -1.89 1.51
C LEU A 79 -21.60 -1.88 0.38
N THR A 80 -21.36 -1.17 -0.74
CA THR A 80 -22.24 -1.22 -1.91
C THR A 80 -22.08 -2.54 -2.66
N THR A 81 -20.84 -2.95 -2.92
CA THR A 81 -20.51 -4.13 -3.74
C THR A 81 -20.18 -5.37 -2.94
N GLY A 82 -19.91 -5.22 -1.64
CA GLY A 82 -19.38 -6.29 -0.78
C GLY A 82 -17.89 -6.58 -0.98
N ALA A 83 -17.21 -5.83 -1.86
CA ALA A 83 -15.80 -6.07 -2.17
C ALA A 83 -14.86 -5.47 -1.11
N GLU A 84 -13.82 -6.23 -0.75
CA GLU A 84 -12.70 -5.70 0.02
C GLU A 84 -11.68 -5.05 -0.91
N VAL A 85 -11.22 -3.85 -0.53
CA VAL A 85 -10.21 -3.09 -1.27
C VAL A 85 -8.97 -2.98 -0.40
N SER A 86 -7.85 -3.56 -0.86
CA SER A 86 -6.61 -3.61 -0.11
C SER A 86 -5.43 -3.02 -0.87
N ALA A 87 -4.60 -2.26 -0.18
CA ALA A 87 -3.37 -1.67 -0.70
C ALA A 87 -2.19 -2.62 -0.45
N LYS A 88 -1.65 -3.22 -1.51
CA LYS A 88 -0.51 -4.13 -1.39
C LYS A 88 0.77 -3.35 -1.15
N THR A 89 1.48 -3.72 -0.10
CA THR A 89 2.84 -3.21 0.19
C THR A 89 3.80 -4.39 0.17
N THR A 90 5.01 -4.19 -0.34
CA THR A 90 6.01 -5.26 -0.24
C THR A 90 6.54 -5.30 1.18
N PRO A 91 6.50 -6.48 1.82
CA PRO A 91 7.04 -6.61 3.16
C PRO A 91 8.56 -6.43 3.11
N VAL A 92 9.09 -5.65 4.07
CA VAL A 92 10.53 -5.37 4.21
C VAL A 92 11.35 -6.67 4.26
N ALA A 93 10.77 -7.74 4.83
CA ALA A 93 11.37 -9.07 4.89
C ALA A 93 11.80 -9.63 3.54
N VAL A 94 11.08 -9.37 2.45
CA VAL A 94 11.44 -9.88 1.11
C VAL A 94 12.75 -9.26 0.63
N GLY A 95 12.97 -7.97 0.91
CA GLY A 95 14.23 -7.31 0.61
C GLY A 95 15.40 -7.89 1.41
N VAL A 96 15.19 -8.12 2.71
CA VAL A 96 16.21 -8.71 3.59
C VAL A 96 16.59 -10.12 3.13
N ILE A 97 15.62 -10.96 2.80
CA ILE A 97 15.86 -12.33 2.32
C ILE A 97 16.65 -12.31 1.00
N ALA A 98 16.28 -11.44 0.05
CA ALA A 98 17.01 -11.32 -1.21
C ALA A 98 18.48 -10.92 -0.99
N VAL A 99 18.75 -10.00 -0.07
CA VAL A 99 20.11 -9.59 0.29
C VAL A 99 20.90 -10.75 0.90
N LEU A 100 20.29 -11.53 1.80
CA LEU A 100 20.95 -12.69 2.42
C LEU A 100 21.30 -13.76 1.38
N ILE A 101 20.40 -14.04 0.44
CA ILE A 101 20.65 -14.98 -0.67
C ILE A 101 21.80 -14.48 -1.54
N PHE A 102 21.81 -13.18 -1.87
CA PHE A 102 22.88 -12.58 -2.68
C PHE A 102 24.24 -12.68 -1.98
N ILE A 103 24.32 -12.39 -0.69
CA ILE A 103 25.55 -12.53 0.10
C ILE A 103 26.03 -14.00 0.10
N GLY A 104 25.11 -14.95 0.36
CA GLY A 104 25.44 -16.37 0.31
C GLY A 104 25.94 -16.82 -1.05
N PHE A 105 25.35 -16.32 -2.13
CA PHE A 105 25.77 -16.60 -3.50
C PHE A 105 27.16 -16.04 -3.82
N VAL A 106 27.48 -14.82 -3.37
CA VAL A 106 28.82 -14.24 -3.54
C VAL A 106 29.88 -15.05 -2.77
N ILE A 107 29.59 -15.43 -1.52
CA ILE A 107 30.48 -16.28 -0.71
C ILE A 107 30.72 -17.62 -1.42
N PHE A 108 29.66 -18.23 -1.94
CA PHE A 108 29.74 -19.48 -2.69
C PHE A 108 30.67 -19.37 -3.92
N ILE A 109 30.55 -18.30 -4.71
CA ILE A 109 31.45 -18.05 -5.85
C ILE A 109 32.90 -17.90 -5.39
N ILE A 110 33.16 -17.15 -4.32
CA ILE A 110 34.53 -16.93 -3.80
C ILE A 110 35.15 -18.26 -3.36
N VAL A 111 34.39 -19.09 -2.63
CA VAL A 111 34.87 -20.40 -2.17
C VAL A 111 35.16 -21.31 -3.37
N MET A 112 34.25 -21.38 -4.35
CA MET A 112 34.46 -22.15 -5.58
C MET A 112 35.70 -21.67 -6.35
N ALA A 113 35.90 -20.36 -6.47
CA ALA A 113 37.06 -19.79 -7.13
C ALA A 113 38.38 -20.10 -6.38
N SER A 114 38.36 -20.10 -5.05
CA SER A 114 39.54 -20.46 -4.25
C SER A 114 39.95 -21.93 -4.43
N GLN A 115 38.98 -22.85 -4.50
CA GLN A 115 39.27 -24.27 -4.69
C GLN A 115 39.72 -24.60 -6.13
N GLY A 116 39.37 -23.78 -7.11
CA GLY A 116 39.83 -23.94 -8.50
C GLY A 116 41.25 -23.43 -8.78
N SER A 117 41.91 -22.79 -7.80
CA SER A 117 43.23 -22.14 -7.98
C SER A 117 44.44 -23.01 -7.61
N GLU A 118 44.23 -24.29 -7.27
CA GLU A 118 45.29 -25.23 -6.88
C GLU A 118 45.88 -26.07 -8.04
N TRP A 119 45.82 -25.59 -9.29
CA TRP A 119 46.45 -26.26 -10.45
C TRP A 119 47.38 -25.32 -11.23
#